data_AF-A0A3S3C618-F1
#
_entry.id   AF-A0A3S3C618-F1
#
_cell.length_a   1.000
_cell.length_b   1.000
_cell.length_c   1.000
_cell.angle_alpha   90.00
_cell.angle_beta   90.00
_cell.angle_gamma   90.00
#
_symmetry.space_group_name_H-M   'P 1'
#
loop_
_entity.id
_entity.type
_entity.pdbx_description
1 polymer ?
#
loop_
_entity_poly.entity_id
_entity_poly.type
_entity_poly.pdbx_seq_one_letter_code
_entity_poly.pdbx_strand_id
1 'polypeptide(L)'
;MTSYGDAAFSLFLRKAFIKAAGYSDDALERPIVGIVDTASDYNPCHGNAPQLIEAVKRGVMLSGALPMVFPTISIHESFAHPTSMVLRNLMAMDTEEMIRAQPMDA
;
A
#
# COMPACT_ATOMS: atom_id res chain seq x y z
N MET A 1 8.08 -4.77 -12.71
CA MET A 1 7.39 -5.95 -12.11
C MET A 1 8.17 -7.23 -12.41
N THR A 2 8.05 -8.24 -11.53
CA THR A 2 8.74 -9.54 -11.62
C THR A 2 8.48 -10.28 -12.93
N SER A 3 9.51 -10.56 -13.72
CA SER A 3 9.39 -11.32 -14.98
C SER A 3 9.61 -12.82 -14.74
N TYR A 4 8.74 -13.65 -15.31
CA TYR A 4 8.87 -15.12 -15.32
C TYR A 4 9.32 -15.65 -16.69
N GLY A 5 10.00 -14.83 -17.49
CA GLY A 5 10.54 -15.19 -18.80
C GLY A 5 9.54 -15.08 -19.95
N ASP A 6 8.27 -15.41 -19.72
CA ASP A 6 7.17 -15.18 -20.66
C ASP A 6 6.24 -14.05 -20.18
N ALA A 7 5.97 -13.08 -21.06
CA ALA A 7 5.19 -11.88 -20.71
C ALA A 7 3.72 -12.21 -20.45
N ALA A 8 3.13 -13.11 -21.25
CA ALA A 8 1.75 -13.53 -21.11
C ALA A 8 1.55 -14.31 -19.81
N PHE A 9 2.44 -15.25 -19.50
CA PHE A 9 2.45 -16.00 -18.25
C PHE A 9 2.64 -15.09 -17.03
N SER A 10 3.58 -14.13 -17.11
CA SER A 10 3.80 -13.17 -16.03
C SER A 10 2.54 -12.33 -15.73
N LEU A 11 1.82 -11.90 -16.77
CA LEU A 11 0.57 -11.18 -16.62
C LEU A 11 -0.55 -12.08 -16.08
N PHE A 12 -0.67 -13.29 -16.63
CA PHE A 12 -1.63 -14.30 -16.20
C PHE A 12 -1.48 -14.59 -14.71
N LEU A 13 -0.26 -14.85 -14.24
CA LEU A 13 0.01 -15.19 -12.84
C LEU A 13 -0.43 -14.06 -11.89
N ARG A 14 -0.11 -12.81 -12.22
CA ARG A 14 -0.53 -11.64 -11.43
C ARG A 14 -2.06 -11.47 -11.42
N LYS A 15 -2.69 -11.57 -12.60
CA LYS A 15 -4.14 -11.48 -12.75
C LYS A 15 -4.86 -12.60 -11.99
N ALA A 16 -4.31 -13.81 -11.95
CA ALA A 16 -4.91 -14.94 -11.25
C ALA A 16 -5.04 -14.67 -9.74
N PHE A 17 -3.96 -14.21 -9.09
CA PHE A 17 -3.99 -13.90 -7.66
C PHE A 17 -4.94 -12.74 -7.32
N ILE A 18 -4.88 -11.64 -8.07
CA ILE A 18 -5.70 -10.47 -7.75
C ILE A 18 -7.19 -10.72 -8.07
N LYS A 19 -7.51 -11.49 -9.12
CA LYS A 19 -8.90 -11.89 -9.38
C LYS A 19 -9.44 -12.86 -8.33
N ALA A 20 -8.59 -13.77 -7.82
CA ALA A 20 -8.98 -14.65 -6.71
C ALA A 20 -9.28 -13.86 -5.42
N ALA A 21 -8.72 -12.66 -5.25
CA ALA A 21 -9.06 -11.73 -4.18
C ALA A 21 -10.40 -10.98 -4.40
N GLY A 22 -11.10 -11.21 -5.52
CA GLY A 22 -12.43 -10.67 -5.79
C GLY A 22 -12.49 -9.48 -6.75
N TYR A 23 -11.37 -9.07 -7.35
CA TYR A 23 -11.36 -7.95 -8.31
C TYR A 23 -11.83 -8.38 -9.70
N SER A 24 -12.76 -7.63 -10.28
CA SER A 24 -13.25 -7.81 -11.65
C SER A 24 -12.25 -7.28 -12.68
N ASP A 25 -12.40 -7.67 -13.96
CA ASP A 25 -11.57 -7.09 -15.03
C ASP A 25 -11.75 -5.56 -15.13
N ASP A 26 -12.99 -5.06 -15.07
CA ASP A 26 -13.28 -3.63 -15.06
C ASP A 26 -12.58 -2.87 -13.92
N ALA A 27 -12.55 -3.46 -12.71
CA ALA A 27 -11.83 -2.85 -11.59
C ALA A 27 -10.33 -2.76 -11.85
N LEU A 28 -9.74 -3.79 -12.49
CA LEU A 28 -8.31 -3.86 -12.80
C LEU A 28 -7.90 -2.99 -14.01
N GLU A 29 -8.85 -2.40 -14.72
CA GLU A 29 -8.60 -1.41 -15.78
C GLU A 29 -8.56 0.03 -15.24
N ARG A 30 -8.95 0.24 -13.98
CA ARG A 30 -8.93 1.56 -13.32
C ARG A 30 -7.52 1.93 -12.85
N PRO A 31 -7.17 3.22 -12.80
CA PRO A 31 -5.94 3.67 -12.16
C PRO A 31 -5.86 3.19 -10.70
N ILE A 32 -4.73 2.66 -10.28
CA ILE A 32 -4.49 2.14 -8.95
C ILE A 32 -3.86 3.23 -8.08
N VAL A 33 -4.50 3.57 -6.97
CA VAL A 33 -3.97 4.54 -5.99
C VAL A 33 -3.54 3.79 -4.74
N GLY A 34 -2.26 3.88 -4.42
CA GLY A 34 -1.68 3.34 -3.20
C GLY A 34 -2.07 4.20 -1.99
N ILE A 35 -2.44 3.56 -0.88
CA ILE A 35 -2.70 4.22 0.40
C ILE A 35 -1.75 3.63 1.43
N VAL A 36 -0.71 4.38 1.80
CA VAL A 36 0.26 3.98 2.83
C VAL A 36 -0.43 3.95 4.19
N ASP A 37 -0.35 2.82 4.88
CA ASP A 37 -0.82 2.63 6.25
C ASP A 37 0.34 2.65 7.25
N THR A 38 0.23 3.53 8.24
CA THR A 38 1.18 3.68 9.35
C THR A 38 0.54 3.37 10.71
N ALA A 39 -0.63 2.75 10.74
CA ALA A 39 -1.31 2.33 11.96
C ALA A 39 -0.51 1.24 12.69
N SER A 40 -0.57 1.28 14.02
CA SER A 40 -0.02 0.24 14.90
C SER A 40 -0.58 0.42 16.29
N ASP A 41 -0.80 -0.69 17.01
CA ASP A 41 -1.14 -0.64 18.44
C ASP A 41 -0.02 0.02 19.28
N TYR A 42 1.23 -0.01 18.79
CA TYR A 42 2.35 0.71 19.37
C TYR A 42 2.46 2.17 18.91
N ASN A 43 1.56 2.65 18.06
CA ASN A 43 1.56 4.02 17.56
C ASN A 43 0.21 4.71 17.79
N PRO A 44 -0.08 5.15 19.04
CA PRO A 44 -1.33 5.81 19.36
C PRO A 44 -1.53 7.13 18.59
N CYS A 45 -0.47 7.78 18.11
CA CYS A 45 -0.58 8.96 17.25
C CYS A 45 -1.30 8.68 15.92
N HIS A 46 -1.28 7.43 15.45
CA HIS A 46 -1.99 6.97 14.26
C HIS A 46 -3.20 6.08 14.60
N GLY A 47 -3.71 6.15 15.83
CA GLY A 47 -4.84 5.32 16.27
C GLY A 47 -6.14 5.56 15.49
N ASN A 48 -6.28 6.71 14.83
CA ASN A 48 -7.41 7.04 13.95
C ASN A 48 -7.13 6.79 12.45
N ALA A 49 -5.94 6.31 12.09
CA ALA A 49 -5.57 6.06 10.71
C ALA A 49 -6.51 5.06 10.01
N PRO A 50 -6.99 3.96 10.64
CA PRO A 50 -7.92 3.05 9.99
C PRO A 50 -9.21 3.74 9.49
N GLN A 51 -9.77 4.66 10.28
CA GLN A 51 -10.98 5.41 9.92
C GLN A 51 -10.71 6.39 8.77
N LEU A 52 -9.52 7.02 8.77
CA LEU A 52 -9.08 7.91 7.69
C LEU A 52 -8.84 7.13 6.40
N ILE A 53 -8.20 5.97 6.45
CA ILE A 53 -7.97 5.07 5.31
C ILE A 53 -9.30 4.69 4.68
N GLU A 54 -10.30 4.29 5.47
CA GLU A 54 -11.63 3.98 4.93
C GLU A 54 -12.28 5.20 4.26
N ALA A 55 -12.07 6.42 4.76
CA ALA A 55 -12.55 7.63 4.10
C ALA A 55 -11.80 7.91 2.78
N VAL A 56 -10.48 7.76 2.75
CA VAL A 56 -9.67 7.92 1.54
C VAL A 56 -10.06 6.88 0.49
N LYS A 57 -10.22 5.61 0.86
CA LYS A 57 -10.69 4.54 -0.04
C LYS A 57 -11.99 4.92 -0.73
N ARG A 58 -12.97 5.45 0.01
CA ARG A 58 -14.23 5.95 -0.57
C ARG A 58 -14.00 7.09 -1.56
N GLY A 59 -13.16 8.06 -1.22
CA GLY A 59 -12.80 9.16 -2.12
C GLY A 59 -12.17 8.70 -3.43
N VAL A 60 -11.18 7.80 -3.35
CA VAL A 60 -10.52 7.19 -4.52
C VAL A 60 -11.51 6.40 -5.38
N MET A 61 -12.40 5.62 -4.75
CA MET A 61 -13.44 4.89 -5.49
C MET A 61 -14.41 5.83 -6.21
N LEU A 62 -14.82 6.94 -5.56
CA LEU A 62 -15.70 7.96 -6.15
C LEU A 62 -15.04 8.71 -7.30
N SER A 63 -13.71 8.86 -7.30
CA SER A 63 -12.97 9.47 -8.41
C SER A 63 -12.73 8.53 -9.59
N GLY A 64 -13.24 7.28 -9.54
CA GLY A 64 -13.05 6.31 -10.61
C GLY A 64 -11.75 5.51 -10.53
N ALA A 65 -10.98 5.61 -9.44
CA ALA A 65 -9.74 4.86 -9.23
C ALA A 65 -9.91 3.66 -8.27
N LEU A 66 -8.96 2.74 -8.26
CA LEU A 66 -8.94 1.54 -7.41
C LEU A 66 -8.00 1.77 -6.21
N PRO A 67 -8.52 1.89 -4.97
CA PRO A 67 -7.65 2.07 -3.81
C PRO A 67 -7.01 0.75 -3.38
N MET A 68 -5.69 0.77 -3.17
CA MET A 68 -4.92 -0.36 -2.63
C MET A 68 -4.16 0.10 -1.39
N VAL A 69 -4.56 -0.39 -0.22
CA VAL A 69 -3.86 -0.09 1.04
C VAL A 69 -2.64 -0.98 1.15
N PHE A 70 -1.50 -0.41 1.51
CA PHE A 70 -0.28 -1.16 1.78
C PHE A 70 0.46 -0.59 2.99
N PRO A 71 1.16 -1.44 3.76
CA PRO A 71 1.84 -0.99 4.98
C PRO A 71 3.18 -0.33 4.67
N THR A 72 3.62 0.53 5.58
CA THR A 72 5.04 0.79 5.85
C THR A 72 5.30 0.63 7.34
N ILE A 73 6.57 0.60 7.79
CA ILE A 73 6.86 0.53 9.22
C ILE A 73 6.24 1.73 9.97
N SER A 74 5.61 1.43 11.11
CA SER A 74 5.04 2.45 11.98
C SER A 74 6.04 2.84 13.05
N ILE A 75 6.26 4.14 13.25
CA ILE A 75 7.18 4.67 14.25
C ILE A 75 6.45 5.63 15.18
N HIS A 76 6.55 5.37 16.48
CA HIS A 76 6.04 6.25 17.53
C HIS A 76 7.19 6.81 18.36
N GLU A 77 7.34 8.14 18.40
CA GLU A 77 8.48 8.78 19.06
C GLU A 77 8.64 8.36 20.52
N SER A 78 7.55 8.39 21.30
CA SER A 78 7.64 8.15 22.74
C SER A 78 7.97 6.71 23.12
N PHE A 79 7.84 5.75 22.20
CA PHE A 79 8.19 4.34 22.44
C PHE A 79 9.47 3.91 21.71
N ALA A 80 9.99 4.73 20.79
CA ALA A 80 11.21 4.43 20.06
C ALA A 80 12.46 4.69 20.93
N HIS A 81 13.40 3.76 20.91
CA HIS A 81 14.69 3.89 21.58
C HIS A 81 15.85 3.69 20.57
N PRO A 82 16.90 4.52 20.57
CA PRO A 82 17.13 5.68 21.43
C PRO A 82 16.29 6.93 21.06
N THR A 83 15.75 7.01 19.84
CA THR A 83 14.79 8.03 19.36
C THR A 83 14.23 7.57 18.00
N SER A 84 13.04 8.04 17.56
CA SER A 84 12.51 7.70 16.23
C SER A 84 13.42 8.13 15.09
N MET A 85 14.26 9.15 15.32
CA MET A 85 15.16 9.68 14.28
C MET A 85 16.12 8.62 13.72
N VAL A 86 16.51 7.63 14.52
CA VAL A 86 17.33 6.50 14.05
C VAL A 86 16.58 5.63 13.04
N LEU A 87 15.26 5.48 13.20
CA LEU A 87 14.40 4.64 12.36
C LEU A 87 13.83 5.40 11.16
N ARG A 88 13.89 6.74 11.15
CA ARG A 88 13.32 7.57 10.07
C ARG A 88 13.81 7.16 8.67
N ASN A 89 15.11 6.93 8.51
CA ASN A 89 15.66 6.55 7.20
C ASN A 89 15.27 5.12 6.81
N LEU A 90 15.08 4.22 7.79
CA LEU A 90 14.55 2.88 7.52
C LEU A 90 13.11 2.95 7.01
N MET A 91 12.26 3.79 7.61
CA MET A 91 10.90 4.03 7.12
C MET A 91 10.90 4.62 5.72
N ALA A 92 11.78 5.58 5.44
CA ALA A 92 11.91 6.15 4.11
C ALA A 92 12.28 5.10 3.06
N MET A 93 13.27 4.24 3.35
CA MET A 93 13.65 3.14 2.45
C MET A 93 12.51 2.14 2.25
N ASP A 94 11.86 1.72 3.33
CA ASP A 94 10.72 0.80 3.28
C ASP A 94 9.57 1.37 2.43
N THR A 95 9.19 2.62 2.66
CA THR A 95 8.16 3.32 1.87
C THR A 95 8.57 3.45 0.40
N GLU A 96 9.81 3.89 0.10
CA GLU A 96 10.31 4.06 -1.27
C GLU A 96 10.29 2.74 -2.06
N GLU A 97 10.74 1.65 -1.45
CA GLU A 97 10.78 0.35 -2.10
C GLU A 97 9.38 -0.25 -2.26
N MET A 98 8.47 -0.06 -1.30
CA MET A 98 7.08 -0.52 -1.44
C MET A 98 6.35 0.21 -2.59
N ILE A 99 6.53 1.54 -2.72
CA ILE A 99 5.96 2.32 -3.82
C ILE A 99 6.49 1.81 -5.18
N ARG A 100 7.79 1.54 -5.29
CA ARG A 100 8.40 1.06 -6.54
C ARG A 100 8.06 -0.39 -6.90
N ALA A 101 7.90 -1.24 -5.90
CA ALA A 101 7.75 -2.68 -6.11
C ALA A 101 6.32 -3.08 -6.50
N GLN A 102 5.32 -2.28 -6.12
CA GLN A 102 3.92 -2.60 -6.31
C GLN A 102 3.32 -1.86 -7.52
N PRO A 103 2.30 -2.43 -8.19
CA PRO A 103 1.71 -1.83 -9.38
C PRO A 103 0.69 -0.74 -9.01
N MET A 104 1.16 0.37 -8.45
CA MET A 104 0.36 1.58 -8.21
C MET A 104 0.74 2.69 -9.19
N ASP A 105 -0.22 3.53 -9.56
CA ASP A 105 -0.03 4.67 -10.47
C ASP A 105 0.23 5.98 -9.71
N ALA A 106 -0.24 6.07 -8.46
CA ALA A 106 -0.09 7.22 -7.57
C ALA A 106 -0.02 6.78 -6.10
#